data_AF-A0A1X7SUM6-F1
#
_entry.id   AF-A0A1X7SUM6-F1
#
_cell.length_a   1.000
_cell.length_b   1.000
_cell.length_c   1.000
_cell.angle_alpha   90.00
_cell.angle_beta   90.00
_cell.angle_gamma   90.00
#
_symmetry.space_group_name_H-M   'P 1'
#
loop_
_entity.id
_entity.type
_entity.pdbx_description
1 polymer ?
#
loop_
_entity_poly.entity_id
_entity_poly.type
_entity_poly.pdbx_seq_one_letter_code
_entity_poly.pdbx_strand_id
1 'polypeptide(L)'
;YSEQQMAHLAVLQDEFLGAESLDKVKDLLLRHGFLDTDYYVLGVNLGLSEDTMDSIERECDNTSECLTQCLAHWLKKAESTKNNRSPTVFALKNALHKMGAVLVANEVHEEKHPACCIFAQNEAKFKDALPQCVIYLQDIVGEILLHSTLSENVQLLLEAVQEGVCLNHHNLEKLAYALQMMESTAALGLNMLRQYNSKYNESIGYWIAHKHDGDIDLHLSKRVVIEHLVTINKKLNHLIANVTRAMKESPSIKELRKYLRYNDPDLKDQLEFCQSNSDILILLRSKCSLSDISPIKSIVDKFKVESVKPLIVDYKKSINKLCQELPLPSYLLGPETNVTLFIDQE
;
A
#
# COMPACT_ATOMS: atom_id res chain seq x y z
N TYR A 1 25.88 16.90 -15.16
CA TYR A 1 25.62 15.73 -14.29
C TYR A 1 26.80 15.57 -13.35
N SER A 2 26.57 15.64 -12.03
CA SER A 2 27.65 15.53 -11.04
C SER A 2 27.91 14.07 -10.67
N GLU A 3 29.14 13.73 -10.28
CA GLU A 3 29.53 12.40 -9.79
C GLU A 3 28.67 11.92 -8.61
N GLN A 4 28.09 12.83 -7.82
CA GLN A 4 27.17 12.51 -6.73
C GLN A 4 25.79 12.00 -7.21
N GLN A 5 25.28 12.48 -8.35
CA GLN A 5 24.04 11.96 -8.95
C GLN A 5 24.24 10.56 -9.53
N MET A 6 25.41 10.31 -10.14
CA MET A 6 25.80 8.99 -10.63
C MET A 6 26.09 8.00 -9.48
N ALA A 7 26.63 8.48 -8.36
CA ALA A 7 26.87 7.68 -7.16
C ALA A 7 25.57 7.35 -6.40
N HIS A 8 24.53 8.20 -6.47
CA HIS A 8 23.23 7.91 -5.87
C HIS A 8 22.43 6.90 -6.70
N LEU A 9 22.49 6.99 -8.03
CA LEU A 9 22.00 5.97 -8.97
C LEU A 9 22.72 4.61 -8.79
N ALA A 10 23.96 4.61 -8.32
CA ALA A 10 24.76 3.41 -8.08
C ALA A 10 24.48 2.69 -6.74
N VAL A 11 23.60 3.23 -5.88
CA VAL A 11 23.23 2.63 -4.58
C VAL A 11 21.95 1.78 -4.67
N LEU A 12 21.29 1.73 -5.83
CA LEU A 12 20.01 1.06 -6.03
C LEU A 12 20.24 -0.41 -6.40
N GLN A 13 20.40 -1.25 -5.38
CA GLN A 13 20.53 -2.69 -5.56
C GLN A 13 19.16 -3.29 -5.86
N ASP A 14 18.92 -3.56 -7.15
CA ASP A 14 18.02 -4.62 -7.63
C ASP A 14 18.21 -5.88 -6.76
N GLU A 15 17.13 -6.64 -6.50
CA GLU A 15 17.19 -7.81 -5.62
C GLU A 15 18.25 -8.79 -6.14
N PHE A 16 19.38 -8.90 -5.42
CA PHE A 16 20.46 -9.78 -5.86
C PHE A 16 19.99 -11.22 -5.79
N LEU A 17 20.21 -11.93 -6.90
CA LEU A 17 20.01 -13.37 -6.95
C LEU A 17 21.29 -14.03 -6.43
N GLY A 18 21.22 -14.59 -5.22
CA GLY A 18 22.29 -15.40 -4.65
C GLY A 18 22.24 -16.85 -5.13
N ALA A 19 23.20 -17.65 -4.67
CA ALA A 19 23.29 -19.07 -5.01
C ALA A 19 22.02 -19.86 -4.59
N GLU A 20 21.32 -19.41 -3.54
CA GLU A 20 20.06 -19.98 -3.06
C GLU A 20 18.89 -19.81 -4.04
N SER A 21 19.04 -18.95 -5.05
CA SER A 21 18.01 -18.70 -6.06
C SER A 21 18.09 -19.64 -7.28
N LEU A 22 19.08 -20.54 -7.32
CA LEU A 22 19.35 -21.42 -8.49
C LEU A 22 18.11 -22.18 -8.96
N ASP A 23 17.49 -22.97 -8.08
CA ASP A 23 16.34 -23.80 -8.45
C ASP A 23 15.15 -22.95 -8.90
N LYS A 24 14.93 -21.81 -8.22
CA LYS A 24 13.85 -20.87 -8.55
C LYS A 24 14.06 -20.23 -9.93
N VAL A 25 15.28 -19.84 -10.26
CA VAL A 25 15.60 -19.23 -11.57
C VAL A 25 15.52 -20.26 -12.68
N LYS A 26 16.04 -21.47 -12.46
CA LYS A 26 15.95 -22.56 -13.43
C LYS A 26 14.50 -22.93 -13.73
N ASP A 27 13.70 -23.16 -12.68
CA ASP A 27 12.28 -23.49 -12.83
C ASP A 27 11.50 -22.37 -13.53
N LEU A 28 11.76 -21.11 -13.18
CA LEU A 28 11.16 -19.95 -13.84
C LEU A 28 11.44 -19.91 -15.35
N LEU A 29 12.69 -20.11 -15.76
CA LEU A 29 13.07 -20.13 -17.17
C LEU A 29 12.33 -21.24 -17.92
N LEU A 30 12.39 -22.47 -17.40
CA LEU A 30 11.77 -23.63 -18.05
C LEU A 30 10.25 -23.51 -18.14
N ARG A 31 9.60 -22.99 -17.09
CA ARG A 31 8.14 -22.77 -17.06
C ARG A 31 7.69 -21.77 -18.12
N HIS A 32 8.51 -20.76 -18.39
CA HIS A 32 8.26 -19.75 -19.43
C HIS A 32 8.77 -20.15 -20.82
N GLY A 33 9.12 -21.42 -21.01
CA GLY A 33 9.45 -21.98 -22.32
C GLY A 33 10.89 -21.74 -22.77
N PHE A 34 11.81 -21.41 -21.86
CA PHE A 34 13.24 -21.43 -22.17
C PHE A 34 13.70 -22.86 -22.49
N LEU A 35 14.45 -23.02 -23.58
CA LEU A 35 15.02 -24.31 -23.96
C LEU A 35 16.39 -24.48 -23.31
N ASP A 36 16.58 -25.59 -22.59
CA ASP A 36 17.85 -25.91 -21.93
C ASP A 36 19.01 -26.10 -22.92
N THR A 37 18.72 -26.43 -24.18
CA THR A 37 19.69 -26.45 -25.29
C THR A 37 20.37 -25.10 -25.53
N ASP A 38 19.73 -23.99 -25.14
CA ASP A 38 20.24 -22.64 -25.39
C ASP A 38 21.12 -22.11 -24.24
N TYR A 39 21.49 -22.98 -23.28
CA TYR A 39 22.30 -22.60 -22.11
C TYR A 39 23.62 -21.92 -22.49
N TYR A 40 24.27 -22.35 -23.58
CA TYR A 40 25.57 -21.80 -23.99
C TYR A 40 25.44 -20.32 -24.35
N VAL A 41 24.46 -20.01 -25.21
CA VAL A 41 24.15 -18.66 -25.66
C VAL A 41 23.70 -17.79 -24.48
N LEU A 42 22.88 -18.34 -23.58
CA LEU A 42 22.46 -17.65 -22.37
C LEU A 42 23.67 -17.31 -21.47
N GLY A 43 24.55 -18.27 -21.20
CA GLY A 43 25.71 -18.09 -20.33
C GLY A 43 26.68 -17.00 -20.82
N VAL A 44 26.94 -16.96 -22.12
CA VAL A 44 27.73 -15.88 -22.74
C VAL A 44 27.05 -14.52 -22.56
N ASN A 45 25.73 -14.43 -22.76
CA ASN A 45 24.97 -13.19 -22.58
C ASN A 45 24.84 -12.75 -21.10
N LEU A 46 24.91 -13.70 -20.16
CA LEU A 46 25.05 -13.46 -18.72
C LEU A 46 26.49 -13.06 -18.33
N GLY A 47 27.41 -13.02 -19.29
CA GLY A 47 28.78 -12.56 -19.11
C GLY A 47 29.72 -13.62 -18.52
N LEU A 48 29.40 -14.91 -18.64
CA LEU A 48 30.36 -16.01 -18.42
C LEU A 48 31.40 -16.00 -19.57
N SER A 49 32.65 -16.37 -19.26
CA SER A 49 33.68 -16.47 -20.30
C SER A 49 33.48 -17.73 -21.14
N GLU A 50 33.91 -17.70 -22.40
CA GLU A 50 33.90 -18.88 -23.28
C GLU A 50 34.62 -20.06 -22.62
N ASP A 51 35.78 -19.86 -21.99
CA ASP A 51 36.48 -20.90 -21.22
C ASP A 51 35.61 -21.56 -20.13
N THR A 52 34.77 -20.77 -19.45
CA THR A 52 33.83 -21.29 -18.44
C THR A 52 32.75 -22.14 -19.10
N MET A 53 32.21 -21.65 -20.22
CA MET A 53 31.15 -22.35 -20.95
C MET A 53 31.66 -23.66 -21.57
N ASP A 54 32.85 -23.66 -22.15
CA ASP A 54 33.50 -24.83 -22.72
C ASP A 54 33.87 -25.88 -21.65
N SER A 55 34.15 -25.42 -20.42
CA SER A 55 34.36 -26.32 -19.28
C SER A 55 33.05 -26.97 -18.84
N ILE A 56 31.97 -26.18 -18.73
CA ILE A 56 30.63 -26.68 -18.43
C ILE A 56 30.20 -27.72 -19.48
N GLU A 57 30.35 -27.42 -20.77
CA GLU A 57 29.95 -28.34 -21.86
C GLU A 57 30.70 -29.68 -21.82
N ARG A 58 31.96 -29.70 -21.38
CA ARG A 58 32.75 -30.93 -21.23
C ARG A 58 32.36 -31.76 -20.01
N GLU A 59 31.85 -31.12 -18.96
CA GLU A 59 31.60 -31.76 -17.66
C GLU A 59 30.15 -32.21 -17.46
N CYS A 60 29.22 -31.73 -18.29
CA CYS A 60 27.81 -32.06 -18.17
C CYS A 60 27.40 -33.27 -19.01
N ASP A 61 26.51 -34.10 -18.47
CA ASP A 61 25.99 -35.27 -19.19
C ASP A 61 24.81 -34.92 -20.13
N ASN A 62 24.11 -33.82 -19.87
CA ASN A 62 22.95 -33.37 -20.64
C ASN A 62 22.69 -31.86 -20.53
N THR A 63 21.85 -31.32 -21.41
CA THR A 63 21.52 -29.89 -21.51
C THR A 63 20.91 -29.29 -20.24
N SER A 64 20.10 -30.06 -19.51
CA SER A 64 19.51 -29.60 -18.24
C SER A 64 20.57 -29.44 -17.15
N GLU A 65 21.56 -30.33 -17.12
CA GLU A 65 22.73 -30.20 -16.26
C GLU A 65 23.59 -29.00 -16.68
N CYS A 66 23.87 -28.84 -17.99
CA CYS A 66 24.58 -27.68 -18.52
C CYS A 66 23.94 -26.35 -18.10
N LEU A 67 22.61 -26.24 -18.23
CA LEU A 67 21.87 -25.07 -17.80
C LEU A 67 22.02 -24.83 -16.29
N THR A 68 21.97 -25.90 -15.49
CA THR A 68 22.12 -25.82 -14.02
C THR A 68 23.50 -25.29 -13.64
N GLN A 69 24.56 -25.85 -14.23
CA GLN A 69 25.93 -25.42 -13.97
C GLN A 69 26.17 -23.98 -14.47
N CYS A 70 25.67 -23.64 -15.66
CA CYS A 70 25.70 -22.28 -16.19
C CYS A 70 25.08 -21.26 -15.22
N LEU A 71 23.85 -21.51 -14.77
CA LEU A 71 23.17 -20.63 -13.81
C LEU A 71 23.91 -20.59 -12.46
N ALA A 72 24.45 -21.72 -11.98
CA ALA A 72 25.20 -21.76 -10.73
C ALA A 72 26.48 -20.92 -10.80
N HIS A 73 27.22 -20.99 -11.92
CA HIS A 73 28.39 -20.16 -12.16
C HIS A 73 28.05 -18.67 -12.26
N TRP A 74 26.93 -18.33 -12.89
CA TRP A 74 26.46 -16.95 -12.96
C TRP A 74 26.05 -16.43 -11.58
N LEU A 75 25.22 -17.16 -10.83
CA LEU A 75 24.75 -16.74 -9.49
C LEU A 75 25.90 -16.60 -8.48
N LYS A 76 26.93 -17.45 -8.55
CA LYS A 76 28.13 -17.31 -7.72
C LYS A 76 28.93 -16.03 -8.00
N LYS A 77 28.78 -15.39 -9.17
CA LYS A 77 29.41 -14.08 -9.43
C LYS A 77 28.86 -12.96 -8.54
N ALA A 78 27.67 -13.13 -7.95
CA ALA A 78 27.12 -12.20 -6.96
C ALA A 78 28.09 -11.95 -5.79
N GLU A 79 28.88 -12.96 -5.43
CA GLU A 79 29.78 -12.93 -4.27
C GLU A 79 31.13 -12.25 -4.56
N SER A 80 31.43 -11.91 -5.82
CA SER A 80 32.80 -11.56 -6.24
C SER A 80 32.99 -10.19 -6.92
N THR A 81 31.93 -9.45 -7.33
CA THR A 81 32.10 -8.20 -8.09
C THR A 81 31.24 -7.03 -7.60
N LYS A 82 31.84 -5.82 -7.54
CA LYS A 82 31.21 -4.54 -7.11
C LYS A 82 30.61 -3.70 -8.25
N ASN A 83 30.57 -4.21 -9.48
CA ASN A 83 30.11 -3.48 -10.68
C ASN A 83 28.92 -4.21 -11.33
N ASN A 84 28.20 -3.56 -12.27
CA ASN A 84 26.99 -3.93 -13.07
C ASN A 84 26.92 -5.35 -13.72
N ARG A 85 27.56 -6.37 -13.16
CA ARG A 85 27.50 -7.79 -13.55
C ARG A 85 26.95 -8.67 -12.42
N SER A 86 26.42 -8.05 -11.37
CA SER A 86 25.75 -8.79 -10.31
C SER A 86 24.53 -9.52 -10.87
N PRO A 87 24.29 -10.77 -10.45
CA PRO A 87 23.10 -11.52 -10.86
C PRO A 87 21.84 -10.86 -10.32
N THR A 88 21.04 -10.33 -11.23
CA THR A 88 19.73 -9.75 -10.94
C THR A 88 18.72 -10.18 -11.98
N VAL A 89 17.43 -10.00 -11.70
CA VAL A 89 16.37 -10.32 -12.68
C VAL A 89 16.50 -9.41 -13.91
N PHE A 90 16.93 -8.15 -13.74
CA PHE A 90 17.17 -7.26 -14.88
C PHE A 90 18.34 -7.73 -15.75
N ALA A 91 19.44 -8.21 -15.15
CA ALA A 91 20.55 -8.79 -15.89
C ALA A 91 20.11 -10.04 -16.68
N LEU A 92 19.29 -10.90 -16.08
CA LEU A 92 18.71 -12.08 -16.75
C LEU A 92 17.80 -11.68 -17.91
N LYS A 93 16.87 -10.73 -17.69
CA LYS A 93 15.98 -10.19 -18.74
C LYS A 93 16.79 -9.67 -19.93
N ASN A 94 17.83 -8.88 -19.67
CA ASN A 94 18.68 -8.32 -20.73
C ASN A 94 19.43 -9.41 -21.50
N ALA A 95 19.92 -10.45 -20.82
CA ALA A 95 20.59 -11.57 -21.48
C ALA A 95 19.62 -12.33 -22.40
N LEU A 96 18.40 -12.59 -21.92
CA LEU A 96 17.34 -13.24 -22.71
C LEU A 96 16.92 -12.39 -23.92
N HIS A 97 16.82 -11.07 -23.77
CA HIS A 97 16.57 -10.16 -24.90
C HIS A 97 17.68 -10.22 -25.95
N LYS A 98 18.94 -10.17 -25.53
CA LYS A 98 20.09 -10.18 -26.46
C LYS A 98 20.17 -11.45 -27.29
N MET A 99 19.76 -12.59 -26.74
CA MET A 99 19.71 -13.86 -27.47
C MET A 99 18.41 -14.08 -28.26
N GLY A 100 17.49 -13.11 -28.26
CA GLY A 100 16.23 -13.17 -29.01
C GLY A 100 15.08 -13.88 -28.30
N ALA A 101 15.26 -14.34 -27.05
CA ALA A 101 14.22 -14.94 -26.21
C ALA A 101 13.33 -13.86 -25.57
N VAL A 102 12.78 -12.95 -26.39
CA VAL A 102 12.06 -11.74 -25.94
C VAL A 102 10.81 -12.09 -25.12
N LEU A 103 10.06 -13.12 -25.53
CA LEU A 103 8.86 -13.56 -24.81
C LEU A 103 9.23 -14.08 -23.41
N VAL A 104 10.19 -15.02 -23.34
CA VAL A 104 10.68 -15.56 -22.06
C VAL A 104 11.16 -14.44 -21.14
N ALA A 105 11.92 -13.47 -21.67
CA ALA A 105 12.41 -12.34 -20.89
C ALA A 105 11.29 -11.49 -20.28
N ASN A 106 10.22 -11.23 -21.04
CA ASN A 106 9.11 -10.42 -20.58
C ASN A 106 8.29 -11.18 -19.52
N GLU A 107 8.02 -12.46 -19.73
CA GLU A 107 7.28 -13.30 -18.78
C GLU A 107 8.05 -13.48 -17.46
N VAL A 108 9.37 -13.74 -17.53
CA VAL A 108 10.26 -13.80 -16.37
C VAL A 108 10.23 -12.49 -15.58
N HIS A 109 10.29 -11.36 -16.29
CA HIS A 109 10.26 -10.05 -15.65
C HIS A 109 8.89 -9.73 -15.06
N GLU A 110 7.80 -10.10 -15.71
CA GLU A 110 6.43 -9.90 -15.22
C GLU A 110 6.13 -10.75 -13.99
N GLU A 111 6.64 -11.99 -13.91
CA GLU A 111 6.46 -12.84 -12.73
C GLU A 111 7.27 -12.33 -11.54
N LYS A 112 8.49 -11.81 -11.75
CA LYS A 112 9.37 -11.34 -10.67
C LYS A 112 9.13 -9.90 -10.26
N HIS A 113 8.75 -9.06 -11.20
CA HIS A 113 8.46 -7.65 -10.97
C HIS A 113 7.07 -7.24 -11.51
N PRO A 114 5.96 -7.88 -11.06
CA PRO A 114 4.62 -7.50 -11.49
C PRO A 114 4.32 -6.02 -11.25
N ALA A 115 4.76 -5.47 -10.12
CA ALA A 115 4.53 -4.06 -9.79
C ALA A 115 5.21 -3.08 -10.77
N CYS A 116 6.46 -3.35 -11.19
CA CYS A 116 7.14 -2.56 -12.22
C CYS A 116 6.41 -2.64 -13.56
N CYS A 117 5.88 -3.82 -13.91
CA CYS A 117 5.14 -4.02 -15.15
C CYS A 117 3.82 -3.23 -15.14
N ILE A 118 3.08 -3.26 -14.03
CA ILE A 118 1.85 -2.48 -13.87
C ILE A 118 2.14 -0.98 -13.92
N PHE A 119 3.23 -0.52 -13.29
CA PHE A 119 3.68 0.87 -13.40
C PHE A 119 3.89 1.26 -14.87
N ALA A 120 4.75 0.53 -15.60
CA ALA A 120 5.11 0.83 -16.98
C ALA A 120 3.90 0.81 -17.93
N GLN A 121 2.96 -0.11 -17.74
CA GLN A 121 1.73 -0.21 -18.53
C GLN A 121 0.79 1.00 -18.37
N ASN A 122 0.87 1.69 -17.23
CA ASN A 122 -0.02 2.80 -16.90
C ASN A 122 0.68 4.17 -16.91
N GLU A 123 2.01 4.19 -17.04
CA GLU A 123 2.87 5.37 -17.01
C GLU A 123 2.35 6.54 -17.85
N ALA A 124 2.07 6.28 -19.13
CA ALA A 124 1.57 7.30 -20.06
C ALA A 124 0.24 7.93 -19.63
N LYS A 125 -0.55 7.26 -18.79
CA LYS A 125 -1.87 7.71 -18.33
C LYS A 125 -1.79 8.56 -17.06
N PHE A 126 -0.73 8.45 -16.26
CA PHE A 126 -0.59 9.20 -15.00
C PHE A 126 0.62 10.15 -14.95
N LYS A 127 1.57 10.07 -15.89
CA LYS A 127 2.79 10.88 -15.85
C LYS A 127 2.53 12.38 -15.65
N ASP A 128 1.47 12.92 -16.26
CA ASP A 128 1.12 14.34 -16.17
C ASP A 128 0.48 14.72 -14.82
N ALA A 129 -0.09 13.74 -14.11
CA ALA A 129 -0.65 13.88 -12.77
C ALA A 129 0.39 13.71 -11.65
N LEU A 130 1.54 13.09 -11.97
CA LEU A 130 2.57 12.73 -11.00
C LEU A 130 3.11 13.91 -10.18
N PRO A 131 3.33 15.12 -10.74
CA PRO A 131 3.73 16.31 -9.96
C PRO A 131 2.77 16.66 -8.83
N GLN A 132 1.46 16.49 -9.06
CA GLN A 132 0.43 16.76 -8.04
C GLN A 132 0.37 15.64 -6.98
N CYS A 133 0.85 14.45 -7.33
CA CYS A 133 0.92 13.30 -6.41
C CYS A 133 2.13 13.35 -5.47
N VAL A 134 3.15 14.19 -5.73
CA VAL A 134 4.42 14.23 -4.96
C VAL A 134 4.20 14.34 -3.45
N ILE A 135 3.19 15.12 -3.02
CA ILE A 135 2.87 15.29 -1.60
C ILE A 135 2.50 13.98 -0.90
N TYR A 136 2.01 12.98 -1.64
CA TYR A 136 1.62 11.67 -1.14
C TYR A 136 2.72 10.60 -1.31
N LEU A 137 3.79 10.89 -2.04
CA LEU A 137 4.86 9.94 -2.39
C LEU A 137 6.18 10.24 -1.64
N GLN A 138 6.14 11.04 -0.58
CA GLN A 138 7.31 11.46 0.19
C GLN A 138 8.15 10.27 0.69
N ASP A 139 7.50 9.18 1.12
CA ASP A 139 8.17 7.96 1.59
C ASP A 139 8.85 7.15 0.47
N ILE A 140 8.53 7.42 -0.79
CA ILE A 140 9.11 6.74 -1.96
C ILE A 140 10.30 7.55 -2.48
N VAL A 141 10.13 8.86 -2.55
CA VAL A 141 11.08 9.78 -3.18
C VAL A 141 12.13 10.29 -2.16
N GLY A 142 11.89 10.16 -0.85
CA GLY A 142 12.82 10.52 0.22
C GLY A 142 12.85 12.03 0.53
N GLU A 143 13.23 12.38 1.78
CA GLU A 143 13.20 13.77 2.30
C GLU A 143 14.07 14.78 1.51
N ILE A 144 15.11 14.31 0.81
CA ILE A 144 16.09 15.18 0.10
C ILE A 144 15.45 15.92 -1.10
N LEU A 145 14.31 15.46 -1.61
CA LEU A 145 13.73 15.94 -2.88
C LEU A 145 12.55 16.91 -2.71
N LEU A 146 12.25 17.33 -1.46
CA LEU A 146 11.20 18.29 -1.11
C LEU A 146 11.50 19.75 -1.51
N HIS A 147 12.72 20.08 -1.95
CA HIS A 147 13.12 21.44 -2.30
C HIS A 147 13.19 21.67 -3.83
N SER A 148 12.04 22.08 -4.36
CA SER A 148 11.84 23.00 -5.49
C SER A 148 12.43 22.73 -6.88
N THR A 149 12.98 21.55 -7.20
CA THR A 149 13.53 21.28 -8.55
C THR A 149 12.97 20.04 -9.26
N LEU A 150 12.37 19.09 -8.55
CA LEU A 150 11.89 17.83 -9.14
C LEU A 150 10.40 17.79 -9.45
N SER A 151 9.56 18.54 -8.73
CA SER A 151 8.14 18.65 -9.07
C SER A 151 7.92 19.26 -10.46
N GLU A 152 8.88 20.03 -10.96
CA GLU A 152 8.84 20.62 -12.30
C GLU A 152 9.40 19.68 -13.40
N ASN A 153 10.21 18.68 -13.03
CA ASN A 153 10.80 17.74 -13.98
C ASN A 153 10.11 16.37 -13.90
N VAL A 154 9.03 16.23 -14.65
CA VAL A 154 8.19 15.03 -14.73
C VAL A 154 9.02 13.76 -15.01
N GLN A 155 10.05 13.85 -15.85
CA GLN A 155 10.85 12.68 -16.23
C GLN A 155 11.67 12.15 -15.05
N LEU A 156 12.35 13.02 -14.32
CA LEU A 156 13.13 12.62 -13.14
C LEU A 156 12.23 12.08 -12.02
N LEU A 157 11.04 12.65 -11.86
CA LEU A 157 10.06 12.17 -10.90
C LEU A 157 9.54 10.78 -11.27
N LEU A 158 9.31 10.54 -12.56
CA LEU A 158 8.86 9.24 -13.08
C LEU A 158 9.91 8.15 -12.82
N GLU A 159 11.17 8.44 -13.11
CA GLU A 159 12.31 7.55 -12.86
C GLU A 159 12.43 7.22 -11.38
N ALA A 160 12.38 8.22 -10.49
CA ALA A 160 12.47 8.01 -9.06
C ALA A 160 11.32 7.15 -8.49
N VAL A 161 10.09 7.38 -8.95
CA VAL A 161 8.93 6.58 -8.51
C VAL A 161 9.01 5.16 -9.09
N GLN A 162 9.43 5.01 -10.34
CA GLN A 162 9.62 3.70 -10.96
C GLN A 162 10.67 2.88 -10.21
N GLU A 163 11.81 3.47 -9.88
CA GLU A 163 12.86 2.84 -9.08
C GLU A 163 12.34 2.43 -7.70
N GLY A 164 11.62 3.34 -7.02
CA GLY A 164 10.99 3.04 -5.74
C GLY A 164 9.99 1.89 -5.81
N VAL A 165 9.21 1.79 -6.89
CA VAL A 165 8.27 0.67 -7.14
C VAL A 165 9.03 -0.64 -7.36
N CYS A 166 10.14 -0.61 -8.09
CA CYS A 166 10.93 -1.80 -8.36
C CYS A 166 11.71 -2.30 -7.14
N LEU A 167 12.11 -1.41 -6.24
CA LEU A 167 12.72 -1.77 -4.97
C LEU A 167 11.72 -2.32 -3.95
N ASN A 168 10.48 -1.82 -3.95
CA ASN A 168 9.45 -2.27 -3.05
C ASN A 168 8.08 -2.22 -3.75
N HIS A 169 7.53 -3.39 -4.05
CA HIS A 169 6.28 -3.52 -4.78
C HIS A 169 5.09 -2.80 -4.12
N HIS A 170 5.07 -2.66 -2.79
CA HIS A 170 4.05 -1.88 -2.06
C HIS A 170 4.05 -0.39 -2.42
N ASN A 171 5.14 0.15 -2.96
CA ASN A 171 5.17 1.53 -3.43
C ASN A 171 4.26 1.75 -4.65
N LEU A 172 3.91 0.69 -5.41
CA LEU A 172 2.89 0.80 -6.46
C LEU A 172 1.50 1.07 -5.86
N GLU A 173 1.18 0.45 -4.73
CA GLU A 173 -0.09 0.71 -4.04
C GLU A 173 -0.15 2.16 -3.58
N LYS A 174 0.93 2.67 -2.98
CA LYS A 174 1.03 4.08 -2.57
C LYS A 174 0.82 5.03 -3.74
N LEU A 175 1.44 4.76 -4.90
CA LEU A 175 1.20 5.51 -6.12
C LEU A 175 -0.27 5.45 -6.55
N ALA A 176 -0.84 4.26 -6.58
CA ALA A 176 -2.22 4.06 -7.01
C ALA A 176 -3.24 4.71 -6.05
N TYR A 177 -2.93 4.82 -4.76
CA TYR A 177 -3.69 5.63 -3.81
C TYR A 177 -3.51 7.13 -4.03
N ALA A 178 -2.28 7.61 -4.26
CA ALA A 178 -2.04 9.01 -4.58
C ALA A 178 -2.84 9.46 -5.82
N LEU A 179 -2.90 8.61 -6.85
CA LEU A 179 -3.71 8.86 -8.05
C LEU A 179 -5.22 8.90 -7.77
N GLN A 180 -5.70 8.27 -6.70
CA GLN A 180 -7.10 8.35 -6.27
C GLN A 180 -7.48 9.66 -5.60
N MET A 181 -6.50 10.43 -5.12
CA MET A 181 -6.76 11.73 -4.51
C MET A 181 -7.18 12.80 -5.52
N MET A 182 -7.02 12.53 -6.82
CA MET A 182 -7.39 13.41 -7.92
C MET A 182 -8.53 12.82 -8.72
N GLU A 183 -9.59 13.61 -8.92
CA GLU A 183 -10.78 13.19 -9.68
C GLU A 183 -10.41 12.69 -11.10
N SER A 184 -9.46 13.35 -11.76
CA SER A 184 -9.00 12.99 -13.10
C SER A 184 -8.28 11.64 -13.20
N THR A 185 -7.69 11.13 -12.11
CA THR A 185 -6.91 9.88 -12.10
C THR A 185 -7.47 8.80 -11.17
N ALA A 186 -8.60 9.04 -10.51
CA ALA A 186 -9.12 8.11 -9.52
C ALA A 186 -9.47 6.73 -10.07
N ALA A 187 -10.14 6.68 -11.23
CA ALA A 187 -10.45 5.42 -11.90
C ALA A 187 -9.17 4.65 -12.32
N LEU A 188 -8.09 5.37 -12.65
CA LEU A 188 -6.81 4.78 -13.02
C LEU A 188 -6.12 4.17 -11.79
N GLY A 189 -6.05 4.90 -10.68
CA GLY A 189 -5.49 4.40 -9.43
C GLY A 189 -6.22 3.14 -8.94
N LEU A 190 -7.56 3.13 -9.01
CA LEU A 190 -8.36 1.94 -8.67
C LEU A 190 -8.04 0.74 -9.59
N ASN A 191 -7.84 0.97 -10.89
CA ASN A 191 -7.49 -0.10 -11.83
C ASN A 191 -6.08 -0.65 -11.57
N MET A 192 -5.10 0.22 -11.30
CA MET A 192 -3.73 -0.20 -10.95
C MET A 192 -3.72 -1.07 -9.69
N LEU A 193 -4.52 -0.71 -8.69
CA LEU A 193 -4.72 -1.50 -7.49
C LEU A 193 -5.36 -2.88 -7.77
N ARG A 194 -6.32 -2.96 -8.69
CA ARG A 194 -6.91 -4.23 -9.17
C ARG A 194 -5.88 -5.13 -9.83
N GLN A 195 -5.04 -4.56 -10.69
CA GLN A 195 -3.95 -5.29 -11.35
C GLN A 195 -2.95 -5.81 -10.32
N TYR A 196 -2.56 -4.97 -9.36
CA TYR A 196 -1.62 -5.33 -8.30
C TYR A 196 -2.12 -6.51 -7.46
N ASN A 197 -3.34 -6.44 -6.91
CA ASN A 197 -3.86 -7.54 -6.08
C ASN A 197 -4.06 -8.84 -6.87
N SER A 198 -4.35 -8.75 -8.18
CA SER A 198 -4.46 -9.95 -9.03
C SER A 198 -3.14 -10.74 -9.12
N LYS A 199 -2.00 -10.06 -8.92
CA LYS A 199 -0.66 -10.66 -9.03
C LYS A 199 -0.11 -11.11 -7.68
N TYR A 200 -0.28 -10.31 -6.63
CA TYR A 200 0.31 -10.62 -5.32
C TYR A 200 -0.61 -11.44 -4.41
N ASN A 201 -1.89 -11.64 -4.79
CA ASN A 201 -2.93 -12.25 -3.94
C ASN A 201 -3.02 -11.60 -2.54
N GLU A 202 -2.46 -10.39 -2.43
CA GLU A 202 -2.60 -9.49 -1.30
C GLU A 202 -3.99 -8.90 -1.46
N SER A 203 -4.97 -9.51 -0.80
CA SER A 203 -6.29 -8.89 -0.66
C SER A 203 -6.10 -7.65 0.20
N ILE A 204 -5.78 -6.51 -0.38
CA ILE A 204 -5.89 -5.23 0.33
C ILE A 204 -7.24 -4.67 -0.05
N GLY A 205 -8.07 -4.44 0.98
CA GLY A 205 -9.33 -3.74 0.79
C GLY A 205 -9.00 -2.39 0.20
N TYR A 206 -9.51 -2.11 -0.99
CA TYR A 206 -9.29 -0.81 -1.59
C TYR A 206 -10.07 0.22 -0.78
N TRP A 207 -9.38 1.32 -0.50
CA TRP A 207 -9.95 2.54 0.04
C TRP A 207 -10.37 3.40 -1.15
N ILE A 208 -11.67 3.60 -1.36
CA ILE A 208 -12.10 4.70 -2.25
C ILE A 208 -12.17 5.93 -1.36
N ALA A 209 -11.22 6.84 -1.53
CA ALA A 209 -11.21 8.14 -0.86
C ALA A 209 -12.02 9.12 -1.71
N HIS A 210 -13.21 9.50 -1.28
CA HIS A 210 -13.92 10.66 -1.83
C HIS A 210 -13.57 11.89 -0.98
N LYS A 211 -13.03 12.93 -1.62
CA LYS A 211 -12.80 14.21 -0.96
C LYS A 211 -14.03 15.09 -1.14
N HIS A 212 -14.73 15.37 -0.05
CA HIS A 212 -15.82 16.34 -0.02
C HIS A 212 -15.50 17.42 1.01
N ASP A 213 -15.30 18.66 0.53
CA ASP A 213 -15.24 19.87 1.37
C ASP A 213 -14.27 19.83 2.59
N GLY A 214 -13.15 19.11 2.46
CA GLY A 214 -12.14 18.96 3.51
C GLY A 214 -12.17 17.61 4.25
N ASP A 215 -13.25 16.85 4.13
CA ASP A 215 -13.41 15.52 4.70
C ASP A 215 -12.99 14.43 3.68
N ILE A 216 -12.45 13.32 4.19
CA ILE A 216 -12.09 12.15 3.38
C ILE A 216 -13.02 10.99 3.75
N ASP A 217 -13.86 10.61 2.79
CA ASP A 217 -14.76 9.46 2.88
C ASP A 217 -14.03 8.23 2.36
N LEU A 218 -13.77 7.24 3.22
CA LEU A 218 -13.07 6.01 2.86
C LEU A 218 -14.07 4.86 2.70
N HIS A 219 -14.29 4.35 1.48
CA HIS A 219 -15.08 3.13 1.23
C HIS A 219 -14.18 1.90 1.25
N LEU A 220 -14.61 0.85 1.95
CA LEU A 220 -13.81 -0.34 2.25
C LEU A 220 -14.36 -1.62 1.62
N SER A 221 -13.53 -2.34 0.85
CA SER A 221 -13.92 -3.59 0.17
C SER A 221 -13.16 -4.86 0.64
N LYS A 222 -13.12 -5.18 1.95
CA LYS A 222 -12.56 -6.47 2.43
C LYS A 222 -13.42 -7.13 3.52
N ARG A 223 -13.79 -8.41 3.35
CA ARG A 223 -14.56 -9.23 4.32
C ARG A 223 -13.99 -9.23 5.74
N VAL A 224 -12.66 -9.31 5.90
CA VAL A 224 -12.00 -9.34 7.22
C VAL A 224 -11.98 -7.95 7.89
N VAL A 225 -11.86 -6.88 7.11
CA VAL A 225 -11.96 -5.51 7.63
C VAL A 225 -13.40 -5.19 7.99
N ILE A 226 -14.35 -5.66 7.18
CA ILE A 226 -15.78 -5.65 7.50
C ILE A 226 -16.03 -6.37 8.82
N GLU A 227 -15.44 -7.54 9.08
CA GLU A 227 -15.61 -8.25 10.37
C GLU A 227 -15.07 -7.47 11.58
N HIS A 228 -13.89 -6.87 11.46
CA HIS A 228 -13.30 -6.05 12.53
C HIS A 228 -14.11 -4.76 12.75
N LEU A 229 -14.56 -4.11 11.67
CA LEU A 229 -15.42 -2.93 11.74
C LEU A 229 -16.81 -3.23 12.28
N VAL A 230 -17.41 -4.35 11.89
CA VAL A 230 -18.66 -4.86 12.48
C VAL A 230 -18.46 -5.10 13.97
N THR A 231 -17.31 -5.65 14.37
CA THR A 231 -16.97 -5.88 15.77
C THR A 231 -16.84 -4.55 16.53
N ILE A 232 -16.16 -3.56 15.97
CA ILE A 232 -16.00 -2.23 16.57
C ILE A 232 -17.34 -1.49 16.63
N ASN A 233 -18.14 -1.55 15.57
CA ASN A 233 -19.47 -0.95 15.56
C ASN A 233 -20.40 -1.63 16.60
N LYS A 234 -20.29 -2.95 16.78
CA LYS A 234 -20.94 -3.66 17.89
C LYS A 234 -20.47 -3.15 19.25
N LYS A 235 -19.16 -2.91 19.43
CA LYS A 235 -18.62 -2.32 20.67
C LYS A 235 -19.12 -0.89 20.90
N LEU A 236 -19.22 -0.07 19.86
CA LEU A 236 -19.78 1.28 19.94
C LEU A 236 -21.26 1.22 20.33
N ASN A 237 -22.06 0.39 19.66
CA ASN A 237 -23.47 0.21 20.00
C ASN A 237 -23.65 -0.32 21.43
N HIS A 238 -22.78 -1.21 21.87
CA HIS A 238 -22.74 -1.67 23.26
C HIS A 238 -22.41 -0.53 24.23
N LEU A 239 -21.41 0.31 23.92
CA LEU A 239 -21.07 1.49 24.72
C LEU A 239 -22.29 2.42 24.86
N ILE A 240 -22.95 2.78 23.75
CA ILE A 240 -24.14 3.65 23.73
C ILE A 240 -25.28 3.05 24.55
N ALA A 241 -25.54 1.75 24.42
CA ALA A 241 -26.58 1.08 25.20
C ALA A 241 -26.29 1.14 26.71
N ASN A 242 -25.02 1.04 27.11
CA ASN A 242 -24.61 1.17 28.51
C ASN A 242 -24.70 2.62 29.02
N VAL A 243 -24.30 3.62 28.22
CA VAL A 243 -24.53 5.04 28.55
C VAL A 243 -26.02 5.31 28.71
N THR A 244 -26.83 4.86 27.77
CA THR A 244 -28.30 5.05 27.78
C THR A 244 -28.94 4.47 29.03
N ARG A 245 -28.48 3.28 29.44
CA ARG A 245 -28.96 2.64 30.67
C ARG A 245 -28.51 3.39 31.92
N ALA A 246 -27.25 3.80 31.97
CA ALA A 246 -26.69 4.52 33.12
C ALA A 246 -27.31 5.92 33.28
N MET A 247 -27.68 6.54 32.15
CA MET A 247 -28.26 7.89 32.11
C MET A 247 -29.79 7.90 31.98
N LYS A 248 -30.46 6.78 32.24
CA LYS A 248 -31.91 6.65 32.01
C LYS A 248 -32.73 7.69 32.80
N GLU A 249 -32.34 7.93 34.05
CA GLU A 249 -33.08 8.79 34.99
C GLU A 249 -32.29 10.02 35.45
N SER A 250 -30.97 10.02 35.25
CA SER A 250 -30.08 11.11 35.66
C SER A 250 -28.96 11.31 34.63
N PRO A 251 -28.67 12.54 34.18
CA PRO A 251 -29.32 13.80 34.53
C PRO A 251 -30.75 13.90 33.97
N SER A 252 -31.51 14.91 34.38
CA SER A 252 -32.80 15.15 33.75
C SER A 252 -32.65 15.52 32.28
N ILE A 253 -33.63 15.19 31.44
CA ILE A 253 -33.63 15.55 30.01
C ILE A 253 -33.46 17.05 29.78
N LYS A 254 -34.00 17.89 30.68
CA LYS A 254 -33.87 19.35 30.61
C LYS A 254 -32.42 19.79 30.80
N GLU A 255 -31.70 19.19 31.74
CA GLU A 255 -30.28 19.49 31.99
C GLU A 255 -29.40 19.02 30.84
N LEU A 256 -29.67 17.82 30.32
CA LEU A 256 -28.93 17.26 29.18
C LEU A 256 -29.12 18.14 27.93
N ARG A 257 -30.36 18.50 27.59
CA ARG A 257 -30.66 19.43 26.49
C ARG A 257 -29.99 20.78 26.68
N LYS A 258 -30.04 21.33 27.90
CA LYS A 258 -29.43 22.62 28.20
C LYS A 258 -27.92 22.55 27.94
N TYR A 259 -27.24 21.51 28.43
CA TYR A 259 -25.82 21.32 28.19
C TYR A 259 -25.51 21.24 26.70
N LEU A 260 -26.24 20.42 25.94
CA LEU A 260 -26.00 20.26 24.50
C LEU A 260 -26.27 21.53 23.71
N ARG A 261 -27.34 22.28 24.00
CA ARG A 261 -27.62 23.57 23.34
C ARG A 261 -26.48 24.59 23.45
N TYR A 262 -25.70 24.55 24.53
CA TYR A 262 -24.56 25.45 24.71
C TYR A 262 -23.29 24.97 24.02
N ASN A 263 -23.07 23.66 23.92
CA ASN A 263 -21.82 23.09 23.43
C ASN A 263 -21.91 22.67 21.96
N ASP A 264 -23.12 22.45 21.45
CA ASP A 264 -23.39 22.06 20.06
C ASP A 264 -24.69 22.75 19.59
N PRO A 265 -24.60 24.03 19.18
CA PRO A 265 -25.75 24.83 18.78
C PRO A 265 -26.53 24.24 17.59
N ASP A 266 -25.87 23.46 16.74
CA ASP A 266 -26.48 22.87 15.53
C ASP A 266 -27.48 21.75 15.87
N LEU A 267 -27.40 21.19 17.08
CA LEU A 267 -28.38 20.22 17.57
C LEU A 267 -29.68 20.85 18.07
N LYS A 268 -29.76 22.19 18.17
CA LYS A 268 -30.84 22.90 18.86
C LYS A 268 -32.23 22.46 18.41
N ASP A 269 -32.45 22.38 17.10
CA ASP A 269 -33.77 22.06 16.52
C ASP A 269 -34.08 20.56 16.65
N GLN A 270 -33.06 19.70 16.48
CA GLN A 270 -33.19 18.24 16.60
C GLN A 270 -33.52 17.81 18.04
N LEU A 271 -32.97 18.51 19.04
CA LEU A 271 -33.22 18.26 20.46
C LEU A 271 -34.68 18.52 20.89
N GLU A 272 -35.44 19.31 20.13
CA GLU A 272 -36.85 19.57 20.43
C GLU A 272 -37.73 18.33 20.20
N PHE A 273 -37.34 17.47 19.26
CA PHE A 273 -38.05 16.23 18.94
C PHE A 273 -37.73 15.06 19.88
N CYS A 274 -36.59 15.10 20.59
CA CYS A 274 -36.19 14.04 21.52
C CYS A 274 -37.08 14.03 22.77
N GLN A 275 -37.78 12.95 23.12
CA GLN A 275 -38.67 12.90 24.28
C GLN A 275 -38.00 12.36 25.55
N SER A 276 -36.85 11.71 25.40
CA SER A 276 -36.11 11.04 26.49
C SER A 276 -34.59 11.25 26.36
N ASN A 277 -33.85 10.92 27.44
CA ASN A 277 -32.38 10.85 27.37
C ASN A 277 -31.91 9.81 26.34
N SER A 278 -32.69 8.73 26.15
CA SER A 278 -32.41 7.73 25.13
C SER A 278 -32.46 8.32 23.73
N ASP A 279 -33.47 9.14 23.42
CA ASP A 279 -33.59 9.79 22.11
C ASP A 279 -32.41 10.74 21.84
N ILE A 280 -31.97 11.48 22.87
CA ILE A 280 -30.81 12.36 22.78
C ILE A 280 -29.53 11.56 22.52
N LEU A 281 -29.34 10.42 23.19
CA LEU A 281 -28.15 9.58 23.00
C LEU A 281 -28.13 8.89 21.63
N ILE A 282 -29.30 8.53 21.08
CA ILE A 282 -29.43 8.06 19.70
C ILE A 282 -29.07 9.17 18.72
N LEU A 283 -29.56 10.39 18.95
CA LEU A 283 -29.19 11.55 18.15
C LEU A 283 -27.67 11.77 18.15
N LEU A 284 -27.04 11.77 19.32
CA LEU A 284 -25.59 11.94 19.44
C LEU A 284 -24.80 10.79 18.82
N ARG A 285 -25.32 9.55 18.84
CA ARG A 285 -24.70 8.42 18.14
C ARG A 285 -24.61 8.67 16.63
N SER A 286 -25.60 9.35 16.04
CA SER A 286 -25.55 9.74 14.61
C SER A 286 -24.49 10.81 14.32
N LYS A 287 -24.02 11.52 15.35
CA LYS A 287 -22.93 12.50 15.28
C LYS A 287 -21.56 11.91 15.64
N CYS A 288 -21.49 10.64 16.04
CA CYS A 288 -20.22 9.96 16.26
C CYS A 288 -19.76 9.23 15.01
N SER A 289 -18.46 9.30 14.73
CA SER A 289 -17.79 8.39 13.81
C SER A 289 -17.23 7.18 14.56
N LEU A 290 -16.59 6.24 13.85
CA LEU A 290 -15.91 5.11 14.52
C LEU A 290 -14.69 5.59 15.32
N SER A 291 -13.94 6.56 14.82
CA SER A 291 -12.75 7.11 15.50
C SER A 291 -13.11 8.18 16.52
N ASP A 292 -14.17 8.96 16.27
CA ASP A 292 -14.58 10.07 17.12
C ASP A 292 -15.92 9.80 17.85
N ILE A 293 -15.79 9.56 19.15
CA ILE A 293 -16.89 9.42 20.10
C ILE A 293 -16.99 10.62 21.05
N SER A 294 -16.38 11.76 20.71
CA SER A 294 -16.36 12.97 21.54
C SER A 294 -17.74 13.47 21.97
N PRO A 295 -18.80 13.43 21.13
CA PRO A 295 -20.15 13.80 21.56
C PRO A 295 -20.62 12.99 22.78
N ILE A 296 -20.38 11.69 22.79
CA ILE A 296 -20.76 10.80 23.89
C ILE A 296 -19.81 10.94 25.08
N LYS A 297 -18.50 11.02 24.83
CA LYS A 297 -17.49 11.16 25.87
C LYS A 297 -17.70 12.45 26.68
N SER A 298 -17.99 13.57 26.02
CA SER A 298 -18.21 14.87 26.67
C SER A 298 -19.31 14.81 27.74
N ILE A 299 -20.39 14.08 27.45
CA ILE A 299 -21.54 13.90 28.34
C ILE A 299 -21.19 12.96 29.49
N VAL A 300 -20.52 11.85 29.20
CA VAL A 300 -20.05 10.91 30.23
C VAL A 300 -19.15 11.62 31.24
N ASP A 301 -18.23 12.46 30.75
CA ASP A 301 -17.32 13.25 31.60
C ASP A 301 -18.09 14.34 32.37
N LYS A 302 -18.98 15.09 31.70
CA LYS A 302 -19.78 16.16 32.31
C LYS A 302 -20.67 15.67 33.44
N PHE A 303 -21.38 14.57 33.22
CA PHE A 303 -22.34 14.01 34.17
C PHE A 303 -21.76 12.90 35.04
N LYS A 304 -20.43 12.70 34.99
CA LYS A 304 -19.67 11.78 35.85
C LYS A 304 -20.24 10.36 35.85
N VAL A 305 -20.50 9.82 34.65
CA VAL A 305 -21.05 8.47 34.46
C VAL A 305 -19.93 7.43 34.61
N GLU A 306 -19.48 7.21 35.85
CA GLU A 306 -18.28 6.41 36.16
C GLU A 306 -18.37 4.96 35.66
N SER A 307 -19.56 4.36 35.69
CA SER A 307 -19.79 2.97 35.27
C SER A 307 -19.42 2.68 33.82
N VAL A 308 -19.32 3.71 32.97
CA VAL A 308 -19.09 3.57 31.53
C VAL A 308 -17.66 3.91 31.10
N LYS A 309 -16.87 4.56 31.96
CA LYS A 309 -15.47 4.91 31.63
C LYS A 309 -14.60 3.72 31.20
N PRO A 310 -14.68 2.53 31.83
CA PRO A 310 -13.90 1.37 31.37
C PRO A 310 -14.25 0.94 29.95
N LEU A 311 -15.52 1.06 29.54
CA LEU A 311 -15.98 0.72 28.19
C LEU A 311 -15.44 1.70 27.15
N ILE A 312 -15.32 2.99 27.48
CA ILE A 312 -14.69 4.00 26.61
C ILE A 312 -13.21 3.66 26.39
N VAL A 313 -12.50 3.23 27.43
CA VAL A 313 -11.09 2.83 27.33
C VAL A 313 -10.94 1.58 26.46
N ASP A 314 -11.76 0.53 26.66
CA ASP A 314 -11.74 -0.67 25.84
C ASP A 314 -12.06 -0.39 24.37
N TYR A 315 -13.05 0.49 24.12
CA TYR A 315 -13.40 0.94 22.78
C TYR A 315 -12.22 1.62 22.08
N LYS A 316 -11.60 2.60 22.73
CA LYS A 316 -10.42 3.30 22.19
C LYS A 316 -9.24 2.36 21.95
N LYS A 317 -9.00 1.40 22.84
CA LYS A 317 -7.96 0.38 22.64
C LYS A 317 -8.25 -0.47 21.41
N SER A 318 -9.52 -0.80 21.16
CA SER A 318 -9.94 -1.59 19.99
C SER A 318 -9.77 -0.81 18.69
N ILE A 319 -10.08 0.49 18.68
CA ILE A 319 -9.81 1.39 17.56
C ILE A 319 -8.31 1.51 17.31
N ASN A 320 -7.49 1.73 18.35
CA ASN A 320 -6.04 1.83 18.18
C ASN A 320 -5.43 0.54 17.64
N LYS A 321 -5.90 -0.62 18.12
CA LYS A 321 -5.50 -1.92 17.60
C LYS A 321 -5.88 -2.06 16.12
N LEU A 322 -7.10 -1.65 15.76
CA LEU A 322 -7.53 -1.62 14.37
C LEU A 322 -6.65 -0.71 13.51
N CYS A 323 -6.33 0.50 13.96
CA CYS A 323 -5.44 1.42 13.23
C CYS A 323 -3.99 0.92 13.12
N GLN A 324 -3.57 -0.01 13.98
CA GLN A 324 -2.27 -0.69 13.86
C GLN A 324 -2.34 -1.86 12.87
N GLU A 325 -3.47 -2.57 12.82
CA GLU A 325 -3.71 -3.70 11.91
C GLU A 325 -4.15 -3.27 10.50
N LEU A 326 -4.75 -2.08 10.39
CA LEU A 326 -5.07 -1.37 9.16
C LEU A 326 -4.06 -0.22 9.02
N PRO A 327 -2.98 -0.38 8.24
CA PRO A 327 -2.15 0.76 7.88
C PRO A 327 -2.98 1.69 6.99
N LEU A 328 -3.76 2.57 7.62
CA LEU A 328 -4.20 3.80 6.99
C LEU A 328 -2.91 4.58 6.70
N PRO A 329 -2.65 4.96 5.44
CA PRO A 329 -1.48 5.76 5.13
C PRO A 329 -1.39 6.97 6.07
N SER A 330 -0.22 7.19 6.67
CA SER A 330 0.04 8.23 7.66
C SER A 330 -0.37 9.62 7.19
N TYR A 331 -0.36 9.87 5.88
CA TYR A 331 -0.80 11.13 5.26
C TYR A 331 -2.32 11.35 5.26
N LEU A 332 -3.15 10.31 5.50
CA LEU A 332 -4.60 10.45 5.69
C LEU A 332 -4.98 10.82 7.13
N LEU A 333 -4.02 10.77 8.06
CA LEU A 333 -4.22 11.01 9.50
C LEU A 333 -3.60 12.34 9.96
N GLY A 334 -3.45 13.30 9.05
CA GLY A 334 -3.00 14.65 9.41
C GLY A 334 -3.94 15.29 10.45
N PRO A 335 -3.44 16.18 11.32
CA PRO A 335 -4.16 16.71 12.48
C PRO A 335 -5.46 17.48 12.16
N GLU A 336 -5.71 17.79 10.89
CA GLU A 336 -6.92 18.49 10.39
C GLU A 336 -7.84 17.60 9.54
N THR A 337 -7.57 16.30 9.42
CA THR A 337 -8.31 15.41 8.51
C THR A 337 -9.37 14.62 9.28
N ASN A 338 -10.64 14.97 9.10
CA ASN A 338 -11.73 14.10 9.54
C ASN A 338 -11.87 12.94 8.56
N VAL A 339 -11.54 11.74 9.02
CA VAL A 339 -11.69 10.51 8.24
C VAL A 339 -13.04 9.88 8.60
N THR A 340 -13.95 9.84 7.63
CA THR A 340 -15.24 9.17 7.77
C THR A 340 -15.17 7.83 7.04
N LEU A 341 -15.38 6.74 7.78
CA LEU A 341 -15.34 5.38 7.23
C LEU A 341 -16.74 4.98 6.78
N PHE A 342 -16.91 4.74 5.48
CA PHE A 342 -18.12 4.18 4.91
C PHE A 342 -17.90 2.70 4.58
N ILE A 343 -18.90 1.90 4.91
CA ILE A 343 -18.94 0.48 4.55
C ILE A 343 -20.01 0.39 3.46
N ASP A 344 -19.61 0.06 2.24
CA ASP A 344 -20.58 -0.34 1.22
C ASP A 344 -21.29 -1.59 1.72
N GLN A 345 -22.59 -1.46 1.96
CA GLN A 345 -23.45 -2.60 2.25
C GLN A 345 -23.78 -3.25 0.91
N GLU A 346 -23.16 -4.41 0.63
CA GLU A 346 -23.79 -5.39 -0.27
C GLU A 346 -24.97 -6.06 0.42
#